data_AF-A0A562I3H6-F1
#
_entry.id   AF-A0A562I3H6-F1
#
_cell.length_a   1.000
_cell.length_b   1.000
_cell.length_c   1.000
_cell.angle_alpha   90.00
_cell.angle_beta   90.00
_cell.angle_gamma   90.00
#
_symmetry.space_group_name_H-M   'P 1'
#
loop_
_entity.id
_entity.type
_entity.pdbx_description
1 polymer ?
#
loop_
_entity_poly.entity_id
_entity_poly.type
_entity_poly.pdbx_seq_one_letter_code
_entity_poly.pdbx_strand_id
1 'polypeptide(L)' 'MSTTPGPATDDDVPAYLAAIGLAGLVDIHVHFLPEPMLRNVGAFFDEADVRYGVPWPIPDAVRCATMYPEPGVGD' A
#
# COMPACT_ATOMS: atom_id res chain seq x y z
N MET A 1 -20.63 -22.80 14.02
CA MET A 1 -20.13 -21.42 13.87
C MET A 1 -20.37 -21.03 12.43
N SER A 2 -21.21 -20.04 12.15
CA SER A 2 -21.35 -19.50 10.81
C SER A 2 -20.25 -18.46 10.62
N THR A 3 -19.41 -18.63 9.60
CA THR A 3 -18.36 -17.68 9.25
C THR A 3 -18.82 -16.87 8.05
N THR A 4 -18.68 -15.55 8.10
CA THR A 4 -18.80 -14.69 6.91
C THR A 4 -17.70 -15.09 5.92
N PRO A 5 -18.02 -15.49 4.69
CA PRO A 5 -17.01 -15.77 3.67
C PRO A 5 -16.12 -14.55 3.44
N GLY A 6 -14.83 -14.77 3.23
CA GLY A 6 -13.88 -13.69 2.94
C GLY A 6 -14.17 -12.99 1.60
N PRO A 7 -13.72 -11.74 1.43
CA PRO A 7 -13.84 -11.01 0.17
C PRO A 7 -13.03 -11.72 -0.92
N ALA A 8 -13.54 -11.73 -2.15
CA ALA A 8 -12.85 -12.33 -3.30
C ALA A 8 -12.04 -11.28 -4.09
N THR A 9 -12.46 -10.01 -3.99
CA THR A 9 -11.84 -8.86 -4.64
C THR A 9 -11.71 -7.69 -3.66
N ASP A 10 -10.87 -6.71 -3.99
CA ASP A 10 -10.67 -5.54 -3.13
C ASP A 10 -11.95 -4.71 -2.96
N ASP A 11 -12.79 -4.66 -3.99
CA ASP A 11 -14.11 -4.02 -3.97
C ASP A 11 -15.06 -4.62 -2.92
N ASP A 12 -14.86 -5.89 -2.54
CA ASP A 12 -15.69 -6.58 -1.54
C ASP A 12 -15.28 -6.25 -0.10
N VAL A 13 -14.08 -5.71 0.12
CA VAL A 13 -13.49 -5.48 1.45
C VAL A 13 -14.36 -4.58 2.34
N PRO A 14 -14.91 -3.43 1.88
CA PRO A 14 -15.73 -2.58 2.72
C PRO A 14 -16.97 -3.29 3.29
N ALA A 15 -17.66 -4.08 2.45
CA ALA A 15 -18.84 -4.83 2.87
C ALA A 15 -18.49 -5.96 3.85
N TYR A 16 -17.36 -6.63 3.61
CA TYR A 16 -16.86 -7.67 4.50
C TYR A 16 -16.52 -7.11 5.89
N LEU A 17 -15.77 -6.01 5.98
CA LEU A 17 -15.39 -5.37 7.26
C LEU A 17 -16.62 -4.95 8.07
N ALA A 18 -17.62 -4.37 7.40
CA ALA A 18 -18.89 -4.02 8.02
C ALA A 18 -19.61 -5.26 8.59
N ALA A 19 -19.63 -6.38 7.85
CA ALA A 19 -20.29 -7.61 8.27
C ALA A 19 -19.63 -8.28 9.50
N ILE A 20 -18.32 -8.07 9.71
CA ILE A 20 -17.59 -8.57 10.88
C ILE A 20 -17.40 -7.52 11.98
N GLY A 21 -17.96 -6.32 11.82
CA GLY A 21 -17.94 -5.25 12.83
C GLY A 21 -16.59 -4.56 13.02
N LEU A 22 -15.73 -4.56 12.00
CA LEU A 22 -14.45 -3.84 12.02
C LEU A 22 -14.58 -2.45 11.39
N ALA A 23 -13.95 -1.46 12.01
CA ALA A 23 -13.98 -0.06 11.56
C ALA A 23 -13.10 0.21 10.33
N GLY A 24 -12.17 -0.69 10.02
CA GLY A 24 -11.23 -0.53 8.91
C GLY A 24 -10.19 -1.65 8.88
N LEU A 25 -9.38 -1.63 7.83
CA LEU A 25 -8.26 -2.55 7.59
C LEU A 25 -7.06 -1.74 7.13
N VAL A 26 -5.87 -2.14 7.56
CA VAL A 26 -4.60 -1.62 7.05
C VAL A 26 -3.78 -2.83 6.62
N ASP A 27 -3.28 -2.81 5.39
CA ASP A 27 -2.28 -3.75 4.92
C ASP A 27 -0.88 -3.16 5.13
N ILE A 28 0.00 -3.90 5.80
CA ILE A 28 1.35 -3.47 6.15
C ILE A 28 2.33 -4.46 5.52
N HIS A 29 3.02 -4.01 4.47
CA HIS A 29 4.07 -4.77 3.82
C HIS A 29 5.44 -4.14 4.11
N VAL A 30 6.36 -4.92 4.69
CA VAL A 30 7.69 -4.44 5.06
C VAL A 30 8.78 -5.31 4.44
N HIS A 31 9.85 -4.66 3.97
CA HIS A 31 11.06 -5.33 3.49
C HIS A 31 12.20 -5.14 4.50
N PHE A 32 12.84 -6.25 4.88
CA PHE A 32 14.08 -6.21 5.65
C PHE A 32 15.24 -6.41 4.69
N LEU A 33 16.02 -5.36 4.48
CA LEU A 33 17.17 -5.36 3.58
C LEU A 33 18.42 -4.91 4.35
N PRO A 34 19.63 -5.36 3.94
CA PRO A 34 20.85 -4.80 4.48
C PRO A 34 20.91 -3.28 4.25
N GLU A 35 21.51 -2.56 5.19
CA GLU A 35 21.59 -1.10 5.22
C GLU A 35 22.03 -0.45 3.88
N PRO A 36 23.06 -0.96 3.16
CA PRO A 36 23.41 -0.42 1.84
C PRO A 36 22.28 -0.54 0.80
N MET A 37 21.48 -1.60 0.87
CA MET A 37 20.39 -1.84 -0.06
C MET A 37 19.17 -0.97 0.25
N LEU A 38 18.87 -0.73 1.53
CA LEU A 38 17.86 0.25 1.94
C LEU A 38 18.18 1.65 1.39
N ARG A 39 19.45 2.08 1.47
CA ARG A 39 19.87 3.36 0.88
C ARG A 39 19.68 3.40 -0.64
N ASN A 40 20.06 2.35 -1.35
CA ASN A 40 19.92 2.30 -2.80
C ASN A 40 18.44 2.31 -3.24
N VAL A 41 17.58 1.55 -2.55
CA VAL A 41 16.14 1.54 -2.82
C VAL A 41 15.53 2.91 -2.50
N GLY A 42 15.95 3.52 -1.39
CA GLY A 42 15.56 4.87 -1.03
C GLY A 42 15.86 5.89 -2.14
N ALA A 43 17.12 5.92 -2.59
CA ALA A 43 17.56 6.84 -3.66
C ALA A 43 16.77 6.65 -4.96
N PHE A 44 16.35 5.42 -5.28
CA PHE A 44 15.51 5.17 -6.45
C PHE A 44 14.13 5.83 -6.34
N PHE A 45 13.50 5.78 -5.16
CA PHE A 45 12.18 6.37 -4.93
C PHE A 45 12.22 7.87 -4.61
N ASP A 46 13.37 8.40 -4.19
CA ASP A 46 13.57 9.85 -4.05
C ASP A 46 13.41 10.58 -5.40
N GLU A 47 13.52 9.88 -6.54
CA GLU A 47 13.30 10.37 -7.91
C GLU A 47 11.92 9.98 -8.51
N ALA A 48 10.97 9.56 -7.68
CA ALA A 48 9.68 9.04 -8.14
C ALA A 48 8.84 10.06 -8.94
N ASP A 49 8.91 11.34 -8.60
CA ASP A 49 8.22 12.42 -9.32
C ASP A 49 8.70 12.52 -10.78
N VAL A 50 10.01 12.42 -11.00
CA VAL A 50 10.62 12.40 -12.33
C VAL A 50 10.28 11.11 -13.06
N ARG A 51 10.28 9.97 -12.37
CA ARG A 51 10.10 8.64 -12.98
C ARG A 51 8.66 8.30 -13.33
N TYR A 52 7.72 8.72 -12.49
CA TYR A 52 6.31 8.30 -12.54
C TYR A 52 5.37 9.48 -12.80
N GLY A 53 5.88 10.71 -12.85
CA GLY A 53 5.07 11.91 -13.13
C GLY A 53 4.18 12.33 -11.95
N VAL A 54 4.29 11.64 -10.81
CA VAL A 54 3.56 11.94 -9.57
C VAL A 54 4.53 11.90 -8.40
N PRO A 55 4.44 12.86 -7.45
CA PRO A 55 5.26 12.80 -6.25
C PRO A 55 4.95 11.52 -5.49
N TRP A 56 5.98 10.90 -4.90
CA TRP A 56 5.76 9.75 -4.03
C TRP A 56 4.86 10.17 -2.86
N PRO A 57 3.68 9.56 -2.68
CA PRO A 57 2.68 10.06 -1.73
C PRO A 57 3.03 9.74 -0.27
N ILE A 58 4.18 9.11 -0.03
CA ILE A 58 4.53 8.52 1.25
C ILE A 58 5.68 9.33 1.88
N PRO A 59 5.51 9.87 3.12
CA PRO A 59 6.57 10.60 3.82
C PRO A 59 7.80 9.73 4.08
N ASP A 60 8.98 10.36 4.24
CA ASP A 60 10.26 9.67 4.54
C ASP A 60 10.19 8.66 5.70
N ALA A 61 9.28 8.84 6.65
CA ALA A 61 9.08 7.95 7.79
C ALA A 61 8.49 6.57 7.41
N VAL A 62 7.94 6.41 6.20
CA VAL A 62 7.34 5.18 5.71
C VAL A 62 8.01 4.81 4.37
N ARG A 63 9.30 4.49 4.40
CA ARG A 63 9.98 3.87 3.23
C ARG A 63 9.53 2.43 2.96
N CYS A 64 8.49 1.97 3.66
CA CYS A 64 7.85 0.66 3.52
C CYS A 64 6.41 0.85 3.02
N ALA A 65 6.24 1.25 1.78
CA ALA A 65 4.95 1.07 1.11
C ALA A 65 5.19 0.98 -0.40
N THR A 66 4.62 -0.04 -1.02
CA THR A 66 4.49 -0.12 -2.48
C THR A 66 3.19 0.60 -2.82
N MET A 67 3.24 1.68 -3.59
CA MET A 67 2.04 2.23 -4.21
C MET A 67 1.55 1.23 -5.25
N TYR A 68 0.39 0.62 -5.03
CA TYR A 68 -0.37 0.04 -6.13
C TYR A 68 -1.00 1.21 -6.89
N PRO A 69 -0.68 1.41 -8.18
CA PRO A 69 -1.40 2.39 -8.97
C PRO A 69 -2.82 1.88 -9.13
N GLU A 70 -3.75 2.45 -8.36
CA GLU A 70 -5.17 2.24 -8.59
C GLU A 70 -5.54 2.80 -9.97
N PRO A 71 -6.31 2.07 -10.80
CA PRO A 71 -6.84 2.64 -12.03
C PRO A 71 -7.65 3.91 -11.72
N GLY A 72 -7.25 5.06 -12.28
CA GLY A 72 -7.98 6.33 -12.15
C GLY A 72 -7.38 7.37 -11.20
N VAL A 73 -6.24 7.13 -10.57
CA VAL A 73 -5.49 8.21 -9.89
C VAL A 73 -4.63 8.94 -10.93
N GLY A 74 -5.12 10.09 -11.41
CA GLY A 74 -4.40 10.95 -12.36
C GLY A 74 -5.23 11.57 -13.49
N ASP A 75 -6.53 11.26 -13.57
CA ASP A 75 -7.48 11.96 -14.45
C ASP A 75 -8.07 13.22 -13.78
#